data_AF-A0A077PJ00-F1
#
_entry.id   AF-A0A077PJ00-F1
#
_cell.length_a   1.000
_cell.length_b   1.000
_cell.length_c   1.000
_cell.angle_alpha   90.00
_cell.angle_beta   90.00
_cell.angle_gamma   90.00
#
_symmetry.space_group_name_H-M   'P 1'
#
loop_
_entity.id
_entity.type
_entity.pdbx_description
1 polymer ?
#
loop_
_entity_poly.entity_id
_entity_poly.type
_entity_poly.pdbx_seq_one_letter_code
_entity_poly.pdbx_strand_id
1 'polypeptide(L)' 'MIHGARAVLNARKDKLIPESWLGRLLARRNKNVAAVALANKNARMLWVLLATDKEFSPEKTMGVAYM' A
#
# COMPACT_ATOMS: atom_id res chain seq x y z
N MET A 1 6.14 10.00 -3.20
CA MET A 1 5.10 8.99 -2.85
C MET A 1 4.64 9.04 -1.38
N ILE A 2 5.46 9.46 -0.41
CA ILE A 2 5.06 9.42 1.02
C ILE A 2 3.81 10.25 1.32
N HIS A 3 3.68 11.46 0.78
CA HIS A 3 2.47 12.29 0.93
C HIS A 3 1.20 11.56 0.45
N GLY A 4 1.27 10.88 -0.70
CA GLY A 4 0.17 10.06 -1.21
C GLY A 4 -0.16 8.88 -0.30
N ALA A 5 0.84 8.19 0.25
CA ALA A 5 0.62 7.12 1.22
C ALA A 5 -0.07 7.63 2.50
N ARG A 6 0.32 8.81 3.02
CA ARG A 6 -0.36 9.46 4.15
C ARG A 6 -1.81 9.81 3.82
N ALA A 7 -2.07 10.31 2.62
CA ALA A 7 -3.42 10.60 2.16
C ALA A 7 -4.29 9.33 2.15
N VAL A 8 -3.78 8.20 1.65
CA VAL A 8 -4.49 6.90 1.67
C VAL A 8 -4.77 6.45 3.10
N LEU A 9 -3.77 6.51 3.99
CA LEU A 9 -3.96 6.14 5.41
C LEU A 9 -5.03 6.99 6.09
N ASN A 10 -5.06 8.29 5.81
CA ASN A 10 -6.07 9.18 6.38
C ASN A 10 -7.46 8.93 5.77
N ALA A 11 -7.55 8.74 4.46
CA ALA A 11 -8.81 8.52 3.74
C ALA A 11 -9.45 7.16 4.08
N ARG A 12 -8.66 6.16 4.49
CA ARG A 12 -9.11 4.80 4.77
C ARG A 12 -9.04 4.43 6.26
N LYS A 13 -8.72 5.37 7.15
CA LYS A 13 -8.50 5.11 8.58
C LYS A 13 -9.65 4.32 9.25
N ASP A 14 -10.90 4.62 8.90
CA ASP A 14 -12.10 4.00 9.48
C ASP A 14 -12.61 2.80 8.67
N LYS A 15 -12.00 2.53 7.51
CA LYS A 15 -12.39 1.47 6.57
C LYS A 15 -11.28 0.43 6.39
N LEU A 16 -10.24 0.48 7.22
CA LEU A 16 -9.11 -0.40 7.09
C LEU A 16 -9.43 -1.74 7.74
N ILE A 17 -9.35 -2.82 6.95
CA ILE A 17 -9.58 -4.16 7.45
C ILE A 17 -8.40 -4.53 8.36
N PRO A 18 -8.62 -4.88 9.65
CA PRO A 18 -7.54 -5.20 10.57
C PRO A 18 -6.63 -6.33 10.07
N GLU A 19 -7.24 -7.32 9.40
CA GLU A 19 -6.55 -8.46 8.79
C GLU A 19 -5.91 -8.18 7.43
N SER A 20 -6.03 -6.97 6.90
CA SER A 20 -5.24 -6.58 5.73
C SER A 20 -3.77 -6.45 6.12
N TRP A 21 -2.87 -6.54 5.14
CA TRP A 21 -1.43 -6.32 5.37
C TRP A 21 -1.16 -4.96 6.05
N LEU A 22 -1.90 -3.92 5.64
CA LEU A 22 -1.74 -2.57 6.17
C LEU A 22 -2.36 -2.42 7.57
N GLY A 23 -3.48 -3.11 7.83
CA GLY A 23 -4.11 -3.20 9.15
C GLY A 23 -3.16 -3.81 10.18
N ARG A 24 -2.61 -4.99 9.88
CA ARG A 24 -1.59 -5.64 10.73
C ARG A 24 -0.34 -4.78 10.91
N LEU A 25 0.04 -3.98 9.92
CA LEU A 25 1.20 -3.08 10.03
C LEU A 25 0.93 -1.93 11.00
N LEU A 26 -0.23 -1.29 10.88
CA LEU A 26 -0.64 -0.21 11.80
C LEU A 26 -0.89 -0.70 13.22
N ALA A 27 -1.30 -1.96 13.40
CA ALA A 27 -1.46 -2.56 14.72
C ALA A 27 -0.14 -2.64 15.50
N ARG A 28 1.02 -2.71 14.81
CA ARG A 28 2.34 -2.91 15.44
C ARG A 28 3.34 -1.76 15.21
N ARG A 29 3.01 -0.77 14.38
CA ARG A 29 3.89 0.37 14.03
C ARG A 29 3.09 1.67 13.95
N ASN A 30 3.78 2.79 14.17
CA ASN A 30 3.17 4.11 14.03
C ASN A 30 2.84 4.45 12.56
N LYS A 31 1.96 5.46 12.39
CA LYS A 31 1.46 5.89 11.08
C LYS A 31 2.56 6.34 10.10
N ASN A 32 3.64 6.95 10.59
CA ASN A 32 4.72 7.41 9.72
C ASN A 32 5.48 6.22 9.11
N VAL A 33 5.78 5.20 9.91
CA VAL A 33 6.40 3.95 9.44
C VAL A 33 5.48 3.24 8.45
N ALA A 34 4.17 3.17 8.74
CA ALA A 34 3.21 2.58 7.81
C ALA A 34 3.11 3.35 6.48
N ALA A 35 3.19 4.68 6.51
CA ALA A 35 3.17 5.51 5.30
C ALA A 35 4.40 5.26 4.42
N VAL A 36 5.58 5.16 5.02
CA VAL A 36 6.82 4.83 4.30
C VAL A 36 6.75 3.42 3.70
N ALA A 37 6.27 2.44 4.48
CA ALA A 37 6.12 1.07 4.00
C ALA A 37 5.12 0.95 2.83
N LEU A 38 3.98 1.65 2.91
CA LEU A 38 3.01 1.70 1.82
C LEU A 38 3.60 2.37 0.57
N ALA A 39 4.33 3.48 0.74
CA ALA A 39 5.01 4.14 -0.36
C ALA A 39 6.07 3.22 -1.01
N ASN A 40 6.84 2.48 -0.21
CA ASN A 40 7.84 1.54 -0.71
C ASN A 40 7.18 0.37 -1.46
N LYS A 41 6.10 -0.20 -0.92
CA LYS A 41 5.32 -1.23 -1.61
C LYS A 41 4.84 -0.76 -2.98
N ASN A 42 4.35 0.48 -3.07
CA ASN A 42 3.93 1.08 -4.34
C ASN A 42 5.11 1.32 -5.30
N ALA A 43 6.25 1.80 -4.80
CA ALA A 43 7.45 1.97 -5.60
C ALA A 43 7.96 0.63 -6.18
N ARG A 44 7.91 -0.46 -5.39
CA ARG A 44 8.28 -1.80 -5.85
C ARG A 44 7.36 -2.29 -6.96
N MET A 45 6.05 -2.04 -6.85
CA MET A 45 5.08 -2.39 -7.90
C MET A 45 5.35 -1.60 -9.18
N LEU A 46 5.54 -0.28 -9.08
CA LEU A 46 5.91 0.57 -10.22
C LEU A 46 7.20 0.10 -10.89
N TRP A 47 8.22 -0.25 -10.10
CA TRP A 47 9.46 -0.79 -10.65
C TRP A 47 9.23 -2.08 -11.44
N VAL A 48 8.41 -3.01 -10.93
CA VAL A 48 8.12 -4.26 -11.67
C VAL A 48 7.41 -3.97 -12.98
N LEU A 49 6.42 -3.07 -12.98
CA LEU A 49 5.71 -2.67 -14.19
C LEU A 49 6.67 -2.08 -15.23
N LEU A 50 7.50 -1.11 -14.82
CA LEU A 50 8.46 -0.45 -15.70
C LEU A 50 9.57 -1.40 -16.19
N ALA A 51 10.10 -2.26 -15.32
CA ALA A 51 11.17 -3.19 -15.67
C ALA A 51 10.70 -4.36 -16.55
N THR A 52 9.39 -4.61 -16.64
CA THR A 52 8.82 -5.71 -17.42
C THR A 52 7.91 -5.24 -18.55
N ASP A 53 7.85 -3.93 -18.81
CA ASP A 53 6.96 -3.28 -19.78
C ASP A 53 5.50 -3.75 -19.66
N LYS A 54 5.03 -3.89 -18.40
CA LYS A 54 3.66 -4.33 -18.08
C LYS A 54 2.80 -3.15 -17.70
N GLU A 55 1.56 -3.19 -18.14
CA GLU A 55 0.53 -2.26 -17.69
C GLU A 55 0.03 -2.60 -16.28
N PHE A 56 -0.40 -1.56 -15.56
CA PHE A 56 -1.01 -1.73 -14.24
C PHE A 56 -2.35 -2.45 -14.37
N SER A 57 -2.48 -3.56 -13.65
CA SER A 57 -3.70 -4.37 -13.58
C SER A 57 -4.06 -4.56 -12.10
N PRO A 58 -5.11 -3.89 -11.59
CA PRO A 58 -5.54 -3.99 -10.18
C PRO A 58 -5.70 -5.43 -9.72
N GLU A 59 -6.32 -6.27 -10.53
CA GLU A 59 -6.57 -7.68 -10.24
C GLU A 59 -5.27 -8.50 -10.10
N LYS A 60 -4.27 -8.27 -10.95
CA LYS A 60 -2.97 -8.96 -10.88
C LYS A 60 -2.05 -8.39 -9.79
N THR A 61 -2.20 -7.11 -9.48
CA THR A 61 -1.29 -6.34 -8.62
C THR A 61 -1.79 -6.25 -7.17
N MET A 62 -3.11 -6.33 -6.96
CA MET A 62 -3.78 -6.08 -5.67
C MET A 62 -4.36 -7.35 -5.04
N GLY A 63 -4.10 -8.53 -5.61
CA GLY A 63 -4.51 -9.82 -5.05
C GLY A 63 -4.18 -9.91 -3.55
N VAL A 64 -5.22 -10.07 -2.73
CA VAL A 64 -5.22 -10.21 -1.25
C VAL A 64 -4.54 -9.08 -0.44
N ALA A 65 -4.01 -8.05 -1.08
CA ALA A 65 -3.14 -7.06 -0.43
C ALA A 65 -3.86 -5.81 0.10
N TYR A 66 -5.08 -5.54 -0.41
CA TYR A 66 -5.91 -4.36 -0.11
C TYR A 66 -7.35 -4.69 0.31
N MET A 67 -7.75 -5.96 0.25
CA MET A 67 -8.83 -6.49 1.08
C MET A 67 -8.22 -6.90 2.42
#